data_AF-A0A392UAZ8-F1
#
_entry.id   AF-A0A392UAZ8-F1
#
_cell.length_a   1.000
_cell.length_b   1.000
_cell.length_c   1.000
_cell.angle_alpha   90.00
_cell.angle_beta   90.00
_cell.angle_gamma   90.00
#
_symmetry.space_group_name_H-M   'P 1'
#
loop_
_entity.id
_entity.type
_entity.pdbx_description
1 polymer ?
#
loop_
_entity_poly.entity_id
_entity_poly.type
_entity_poly.pdbx_seq_one_letter_code
_entity_poly.pdbx_strand_id
1 'polypeptide(L)' 'MNVMAAAITAQTNAKTQRDFEKHEREVLAAGTRVLTSFNNQNPPKFDGDGGPAAADLWLWPLRRFWGLSIARK' A
#
# COMPACT_ATOMS: atom_id res chain seq x y z
N MET A 1 11.64 31.17 31.54
CA MET A 1 11.14 30.59 30.28
C MET A 1 9.70 31.07 30.10
N ASN A 2 9.35 31.74 28.98
CA ASN A 2 8.05 32.39 28.83
C ASN A 2 6.95 31.38 28.46
N VAL A 3 5.81 31.40 29.16
CA VAL A 3 4.66 30.51 28.96
C VAL A 3 4.17 30.55 27.51
N MET A 4 4.22 31.72 26.88
CA MET A 4 3.83 31.89 25.47
C MET A 4 4.74 31.10 24.51
N ALA A 5 6.06 31.09 24.76
CA ALA A 5 6.99 30.34 23.92
C ALA A 5 6.76 28.82 24.04
N ALA A 6 6.53 28.34 25.26
CA ALA A 6 6.21 26.93 25.50
C ALA A 6 4.88 26.51 24.84
N ALA A 7 3.87 27.38 24.87
CA ALA A 7 2.58 27.12 24.22
C ALA A 7 2.71 27.02 22.69
N ILE A 8 3.50 27.91 22.06
CA ILE A 8 3.76 27.89 20.61
C ILE A 8 4.48 26.59 20.21
N THR A 9 5.49 26.17 20.99
CA THR A 9 6.22 24.92 20.73
C THR A 9 5.30 23.70 20.89
N ALA A 10 4.50 23.65 21.95
CA ALA A 10 3.55 22.54 22.18
C ALA A 10 2.50 22.46 21.07
N GLN A 11 1.96 23.60 20.62
CA GLN A 11 1.00 23.66 19.53
C GLN A 11 1.61 23.20 18.19
N THR A 12 2.86 23.59 17.93
CA THR A 12 3.60 23.17 16.73
C THR A 12 3.78 21.66 16.73
N ASN A 13 4.25 21.09 17.85
CA ASN A 13 4.46 19.64 17.97
C ASN A 13 3.13 18.86 17.84
N ALA A 14 2.05 19.36 18.43
CA ALA A 14 0.72 18.74 18.30
C ALA A 14 0.19 18.79 16.86
N LYS A 15 0.47 19.87 16.11
CA LYS A 15 0.12 19.95 14.70
C LYS A 15 0.92 18.94 13.87
N THR A 16 2.24 18.92 14.05
CA THR A 16 3.13 17.98 13.36
C THR A 16 2.72 16.52 13.61
N GLN A 17 2.40 16.16 14.85
CA GLN A 17 1.94 14.81 15.19
C GLN A 17 0.66 14.43 14.44
N ARG A 18 -0.34 15.32 14.44
CA ARG A 18 -1.59 15.07 13.71
C ARG A 18 -1.39 14.95 12.20
N ASP A 19 -0.48 15.75 11.64
CA ASP A 19 -0.19 15.71 10.21
C ASP A 19 0.47 14.37 9.83
N PHE A 20 1.35 13.82 10.67
CA PHE A 20 1.91 12.47 10.49
C PHE A 20 0.84 11.39 10.57
N GLU A 21 -0.03 11.42 11.59
CA GLU A 21 -1.11 10.44 11.73
C GLU A 21 -2.08 10.47 10.54
N LYS A 22 -2.39 11.67 10.02
CA LYS A 22 -3.21 11.83 8.82
C LYS A 22 -2.53 11.22 7.60
N HIS A 23 -1.24 11.49 7.42
CA HIS A 23 -0.46 10.94 6.32
C HIS A 23 -0.41 9.40 6.37
N GLU A 24 -0.15 8.82 7.54
CA GLU A 24 -0.14 7.35 7.71
C GLU A 24 -1.50 6.73 7.36
N ARG A 25 -2.59 7.35 7.82
CA ARG A 25 -3.94 6.90 7.45
C ARG A 25 -4.21 6.98 5.96
N GLU A 26 -3.72 8.02 5.29
CA GLU A 26 -3.84 8.17 3.84
C GLU A 26 -3.03 7.11 3.09
N VAL A 27 -1.81 6.79 3.55
CA VAL A 27 -0.98 5.71 2.99
C VAL A 27 -1.70 4.35 3.15
N LEU A 28 -2.23 4.07 4.33
CA LEU A 28 -2.99 2.84 4.58
C LEU A 28 -4.26 2.76 3.73
N ALA A 29 -5.00 3.86 3.60
CA ALA A 29 -6.20 3.94 2.78
C ALA A 29 -5.89 3.75 1.29
N ALA A 30 -4.79 4.34 0.80
CA ALA A 30 -4.33 4.16 -0.57
C ALA A 30 -3.94 2.69 -0.84
N GLY A 31 -3.15 2.07 0.05
CA GLY A 31 -2.77 0.66 -0.07
C GLY A 31 -3.99 -0.28 -0.06
N THR A 32 -4.93 -0.03 0.85
CA THR A 32 -6.18 -0.80 0.92
C THR A 32 -7.00 -0.65 -0.38
N ARG A 33 -7.12 0.55 -0.93
CA ARG A 33 -7.83 0.79 -2.20
C ARG A 33 -7.20 0.02 -3.37
N VAL A 34 -5.87 -0.04 -3.44
CA VAL A 34 -5.16 -0.80 -4.49
C VAL A 34 -5.44 -2.30 -4.35
N LEU A 35 -5.35 -2.85 -3.13
CA LEU A 35 -5.63 -4.27 -2.88
C LEU A 35 -7.10 -4.63 -3.14
N THR A 36 -8.05 -3.78 -2.75
CA THR A 36 -9.47 -3.97 -3.06
C THR A 36 -9.72 -3.94 -4.57
N SER A 37 -9.07 -3.02 -5.30
CA SER A 37 -9.15 -2.97 -6.77
C SER A 37 -8.63 -4.25 -7.41
N PHE A 38 -7.50 -4.77 -6.94
CA PHE A 38 -6.97 -6.07 -7.38
C PHE A 38 -7.97 -7.20 -7.12
N ASN A 39 -8.52 -7.30 -5.91
CA ASN A 39 -9.47 -8.35 -5.55
C ASN A 39 -10.77 -8.28 -6.36
N ASN A 40 -11.25 -7.08 -6.69
CA ASN A 40 -12.45 -6.88 -7.53
C ASN A 40 -12.26 -7.38 -8.98
N GLN A 41 -11.02 -7.54 -9.44
CA GLN A 41 -10.71 -8.15 -10.73
C GLN A 41 -10.82 -9.68 -10.71
N ASN A 42 -11.18 -10.28 -9.56
CA ASN A 42 -11.28 -11.73 -9.34
C ASN A 42 -10.04 -12.48 -9.87
N PRO A 43 -8.85 -12.16 -9.34
CA PRO A 43 -7.62 -12.81 -9.79
C PRO A 43 -7.68 -14.31 -9.51
N PRO A 44 -6.99 -15.14 -10.34
CA PRO A 44 -6.91 -16.58 -10.11
C PRO A 44 -6.33 -16.87 -8.72
N LYS A 45 -6.81 -17.93 -8.07
CA LYS A 45 -6.25 -18.42 -6.81
C LYS A 45 -5.01 -19.26 -7.10
N PHE A 46 -4.00 -19.14 -6.25
CA PHE A 46 -2.82 -19.99 -6.36
C PHE A 46 -3.02 -21.23 -5.50
N ASP A 47 -3.31 -22.35 -6.17
CA ASP A 47 -3.57 -23.62 -5.49
C ASP A 47 -2.29 -24.47 -5.30
N GLY A 48 -1.14 -24.04 -5.82
CA GLY A 48 0.17 -24.70 -5.62
C GLY A 48 0.39 -26.03 -6.35
N ASP A 49 -0.69 -26.76 -6.67
CA ASP A 49 -0.62 -28.16 -7.16
C ASP A 49 -0.39 -28.31 -8.68
N GLY A 50 -0.49 -27.22 -9.46
CA GLY A 50 -0.48 -27.29 -10.93
C GLY A 50 0.90 -27.18 -11.63
N GLY A 51 1.99 -27.15 -10.87
CA GLY A 51 3.35 -27.04 -11.42
C GLY A 51 3.67 -25.68 -12.09
N PRO A 52 4.79 -25.57 -12.82
CA PRO A 52 5.28 -24.29 -13.35
C PRO A 52 4.32 -23.58 -14.32
N ALA A 53 3.53 -24.34 -15.08
CA ALA A 53 2.56 -23.77 -16.02
C ALA A 53 1.37 -23.12 -15.31
N ALA A 54 0.86 -23.74 -14.24
CA ALA A 54 -0.21 -23.14 -13.42
C ALA A 54 0.29 -21.91 -12.65
N ALA A 55 1.55 -21.93 -12.20
CA ALA A 55 2.18 -20.77 -11.59
C ALA A 55 2.30 -19.58 -12.56
N ASP A 56 2.63 -19.82 -13.83
CA ASP A 56 2.72 -18.76 -14.85
C ASP A 56 1.35 -18.11 -15.15
N LEU A 57 0.28 -18.92 -15.20
CA LEU A 57 -1.10 -18.45 -15.32
C LEU A 57 -1.53 -17.59 -14.13
N TRP A 58 -1.07 -17.90 -12.93
CA TRP A 58 -1.32 -17.10 -11.73
C TRP A 58 -0.51 -15.79 -11.69
N LEU A 59 0.73 -15.80 -12.21
CA LEU A 59 1.61 -14.63 -12.23
C LEU A 59 1.22 -13.59 -13.29
N TRP A 60 0.58 -14.00 -14.39
CA TRP A 60 0.24 -13.10 -15.49
C TRP A 60 -0.67 -11.92 -15.08
N PRO A 61 -1.81 -12.13 -14.40
CA PRO A 61 -2.66 -11.03 -13.90
C PRO A 61 -1.95 -10.14 -12.88
N LEU A 62 -1.14 -10.75 -12.00
CA LEU A 62 -0.37 -10.01 -11.00
C LEU A 62 0.62 -9.05 -11.66
N ARG A 63 1.35 -9.53 -12.68
CA ARG A 63 2.29 -8.72 -13.47
C ARG A 63 1.58 -7.62 -14.23
N ARG A 64 0.41 -7.92 -14.80
CA ARG A 64 -0.41 -6.95 -15.52
C ARG A 64 -0.90 -5.83 -14.59
N PHE A 65 -1.31 -6.17 -13.38
CA PHE A 65 -1.79 -5.21 -12.38
C PHE A 65 -0.67 -4.33 -11.81
N TRP A 66 0.50 -4.92 -11.51
CA TRP A 66 1.64 -4.20 -10.93
C TRP A 66 2.64 -3.64 -11.95
N GLY A 67 2.44 -3.88 -13.25
CA GLY A 67 3.37 -3.45 -14.30
C GLY A 67 4.74 -4.15 -14.26
N LEU A 68 4.86 -5.28 -13.58
CA LEU A 68 6.10 -6.05 -13.47
C LEU A 68 6.38 -6.79 -14.79
N SER A 69 7.48 -6.45 -15.47
CA SER A 69 7.98 -7.20 -16.65
C SER A 69 9.31 -7.87 -16.35
N ILE A 70 9.28 -9.18 -16.11
CA ILE A 70 10.44 -10.06 -16.13
C ILE A 70 10.63 -10.54 -17.57
N ALA A 71 11.77 -10.23 -18.18
CA ALA A 71 12.11 -10.71 -19.52
C ALA A 71 12.18 -12.25 -19.49
N ARG A 72 11.34 -12.91 -20.29
CA ARG A 72 11.46 -14.34 -20.55
C ARG A 72 12.63 -14.51 -21.54
N LYS A 73 13.72 -15.16 -21.12
CA LYS A 73 14.84 -15.53 -21.99
C LYS A 73 14.73 -16.99 -22.37
#